data_AF-A0A7R9PFX9-F1
#
_entry.id   AF-A0A7R9PFX9-F1
#
_cell.length_a   1.000
_cell.length_b   1.000
_cell.length_c   1.000
_cell.angle_alpha   90.00
_cell.angle_beta   90.00
_cell.angle_gamma   90.00
#
_symmetry.space_group_name_H-M   'P 1'
#
loop_
_entity.id
_entity.type
_entity.pdbx_description
1 polymer ?
#
loop_
_entity_poly.entity_id
_entity_poly.type
_entity_poly.pdbx_seq_one_letter_code
_entity_poly.pdbx_strand_id
1 'polypeptide(L)'
;MWKWSSKYVYVIIAALTTLGIAVTFVVAYVYQFPVNYLQLDDASLADYLQALYYPTHARYPPWTIGLCLGYILHQTHGRQLTLTTSSILSGWVGSNICMIGAVLGLTPFQQSDYVYGRLESSLYHAIFRAGWSVGVAWIIFACDAGYGGTATSTSDITSDITRISCSQTLVCVVTKHLPATSTSDITSCSQTLVV
;
A
#
# COMPACT_ATOMS: atom_id res chain seq x y z
N MET A 1 -21.68 18.66 -18.89
CA MET A 1 -20.60 19.39 -19.58
C MET A 1 -19.29 19.17 -18.83
N TRP A 2 -18.47 18.17 -19.20
CA TRP A 2 -17.01 18.14 -18.94
C TRP A 2 -16.40 16.92 -19.66
N LYS A 3 -16.06 17.04 -20.95
CA LYS A 3 -15.33 16.01 -21.69
C LYS A 3 -13.83 16.29 -21.57
N TRP A 4 -13.29 16.21 -20.36
CA TRP A 4 -11.83 16.13 -20.22
C TRP A 4 -11.40 14.78 -20.81
N SER A 5 -10.47 14.80 -21.77
CA SER A 5 -9.97 13.56 -22.36
C SER A 5 -9.33 12.72 -21.25
N SER A 6 -9.81 11.49 -21.07
CA SER A 6 -9.44 10.58 -19.96
C SER A 6 -7.92 10.48 -19.73
N LYS A 7 -7.12 10.66 -20.79
CA LYS A 7 -5.65 10.73 -20.74
C LYS A 7 -5.10 11.82 -19.81
N TYR A 8 -5.70 13.00 -19.75
CA TYR A 8 -5.20 14.09 -18.92
C TYR A 8 -5.44 13.84 -17.42
N VAL A 9 -6.50 13.10 -17.08
CA VAL A 9 -6.78 12.71 -15.68
C VAL A 9 -5.66 11.81 -15.16
N TYR A 10 -5.28 10.79 -15.92
CA TYR A 10 -4.18 9.90 -15.54
C TYR A 10 -2.84 10.64 -15.42
N VAL A 11 -2.55 11.56 -16.36
CA VAL A 11 -1.32 12.37 -16.31
C VAL A 11 -1.28 13.27 -15.07
N ILE A 12 -2.40 13.92 -14.71
CA ILE A 12 -2.47 14.76 -13.52
C ILE A 12 -2.27 13.93 -12.25
N ILE A 13 -2.96 12.79 -12.13
CA ILE A 13 -2.85 11.92 -10.95
C ILE A 13 -1.42 11.40 -10.82
N ALA A 14 -0.79 10.97 -11.92
CA ALA A 14 0.59 10.52 -11.92
C ALA A 14 1.55 11.64 -11.49
N ALA A 15 1.39 12.85 -12.06
CA ALA A 15 2.23 14.01 -11.73
C ALA A 15 2.07 14.46 -10.27
N LEU A 16 0.84 14.46 -9.76
CA LEU A 16 0.61 14.75 -8.35
C LEU A 16 1.29 13.66 -7.50
N THR A 17 1.17 12.38 -7.87
CA THR A 17 1.63 11.26 -7.02
C THR A 17 3.14 11.28 -6.94
N THR A 18 3.82 11.52 -8.06
CA THR A 18 5.28 11.69 -8.08
C THR A 18 5.71 12.92 -7.30
N LEU A 19 4.97 14.03 -7.35
CA LEU A 19 5.25 15.21 -6.54
C LEU A 19 5.14 14.91 -5.04
N GLY A 20 4.10 14.21 -4.60
CA GLY A 20 3.95 13.84 -3.18
C GLY A 20 5.03 12.88 -2.68
N ILE A 21 5.45 11.92 -3.53
CA ILE A 21 6.58 11.03 -3.23
C ILE A 21 7.87 11.85 -3.13
N ALA A 22 8.12 12.78 -4.07
CA ALA A 22 9.30 13.63 -4.06
C ALA A 22 9.35 14.55 -2.83
N VAL A 23 8.22 15.15 -2.43
CA VAL A 23 8.15 15.96 -1.20
C VAL A 23 8.45 15.11 0.02
N THR A 24 7.87 13.92 0.14
CA THR A 24 8.13 13.00 1.25
C THR A 24 9.60 12.59 1.31
N PHE A 25 10.21 12.32 0.16
CA PHE A 25 11.63 12.01 0.04
C PHE A 25 12.51 13.18 0.49
N VAL A 26 12.23 14.40 0.02
CA VAL A 26 13.01 15.61 0.36
C VAL A 26 12.93 15.90 1.86
N VAL A 27 11.73 15.83 2.45
CA VAL A 27 11.56 16.05 3.89
C VAL A 27 12.29 14.96 4.69
N ALA A 28 12.10 13.68 4.34
CA ALA A 28 12.82 12.60 5.02
C ALA A 28 14.34 12.73 4.90
N TYR A 29 14.83 13.18 3.74
CA TYR A 29 16.25 13.39 3.49
C TYR A 29 16.81 14.56 4.29
N VAL A 30 16.15 15.72 4.29
CA VAL A 30 16.63 16.94 4.97
C VAL A 30 16.64 16.76 6.48
N TYR A 31 15.56 16.24 7.05
CA TYR A 31 15.39 16.09 8.50
C TYR A 31 16.01 14.81 9.07
N GLN A 32 16.53 13.92 8.21
CA GLN A 32 17.22 12.68 8.60
C GLN A 32 16.39 11.78 9.53
N PHE A 33 15.09 11.66 9.27
CA PHE A 33 14.23 10.82 10.09
C PHE A 33 14.60 9.33 9.93
N PRO A 34 14.83 8.60 11.04
CA PRO A 34 14.96 7.15 11.00
C PRO A 34 13.60 6.50 10.77
N VAL A 35 13.61 5.38 10.05
CA VAL A 35 12.39 4.61 9.75
C VAL A 35 11.77 4.02 11.01
N ASN A 36 12.61 3.67 11.99
CA ASN A 36 12.18 3.10 13.27
C ASN A 36 11.75 4.19 14.25
N TYR A 37 10.47 4.54 14.20
CA TYR A 37 9.85 5.54 15.09
C TYR A 37 9.76 5.10 16.56
N LEU A 38 9.92 3.80 16.87
CA LEU A 38 9.86 3.30 18.26
C LEU A 38 11.14 3.58 19.05
N GLN A 39 12.25 3.90 18.37
CA GLN A 39 13.54 4.22 18.98
C GLN A 39 13.81 5.72 18.99
N LEU A 40 12.86 6.55 18.56
CA LEU A 40 12.99 8.00 18.58
C LEU A 40 12.76 8.55 19.98
N ASP A 41 13.58 9.53 20.36
CA ASP A 41 13.34 10.36 21.55
C ASP A 41 12.08 11.22 21.36
N ASP A 42 11.43 11.61 22.45
CA ASP A 42 10.12 12.28 22.44
C ASP A 42 10.13 13.57 21.59
N ALA A 43 11.23 14.33 21.64
CA ALA A 43 11.42 15.53 20.82
C ALA A 43 11.52 15.21 19.32
N SER A 44 12.26 14.16 18.96
CA SER A 44 12.42 13.74 17.55
C SER A 44 11.14 13.12 17.00
N LEU A 45 10.36 12.45 17.85
CA LEU A 45 9.04 11.93 17.51
C LEU A 45 8.06 13.09 17.24
N ALA A 46 8.05 14.14 18.07
CA ALA A 46 7.22 15.31 17.84
C ALA A 46 7.53 15.99 16.48
N ASP A 47 8.82 16.15 16.16
CA ASP A 47 9.27 16.70 14.88
C ASP A 47 8.85 15.81 13.69
N TYR A 48 9.00 14.49 13.82
CA TYR A 48 8.53 13.54 12.80
C TYR A 48 7.02 13.65 12.58
N LEU A 49 6.25 13.73 13.68
CA LEU A 49 4.81 13.86 13.60
C LEU A 49 4.42 15.15 12.90
N GLN A 50 5.07 16.27 13.23
CA GLN A 50 4.77 17.58 12.64
C GLN A 50 5.23 17.71 11.18
N ALA A 51 6.35 17.10 10.80
CA ALA A 51 6.94 17.24 9.46
C ALA A 51 6.48 16.17 8.46
N LEU A 52 6.14 14.96 8.91
CA LEU A 52 5.86 13.81 8.02
C LEU A 52 4.51 13.13 8.23
N TYR A 53 3.91 13.28 9.42
CA TYR A 53 2.66 12.60 9.79
C TYR A 53 1.43 13.52 9.70
N TYR A 54 1.41 14.68 10.34
CA TYR A 54 0.30 15.63 10.27
C TYR A 54 0.13 16.35 8.92
N PRO A 55 1.18 16.69 8.16
CA PRO A 55 0.98 17.45 6.93
C PRO A 55 0.26 16.61 5.88
N THR A 56 -0.85 17.15 5.38
CA THR A 56 -1.68 16.52 4.34
C THR A 56 -0.91 16.28 3.05
N HIS A 57 0.02 17.17 2.70
CA HIS A 57 0.86 17.04 1.50
C HIS A 57 1.83 15.84 1.56
N ALA A 58 2.30 15.43 2.75
CA ALA A 58 3.14 14.25 2.94
C ALA A 58 2.34 12.92 2.96
N ARG A 59 1.02 13.01 2.94
CA ARG A 59 0.08 11.86 3.02
C ARG A 59 -0.83 11.72 1.81
N TYR A 60 -0.71 12.64 0.88
CA TYR A 60 -1.56 12.71 -0.28
C TYR A 60 -1.33 11.60 -1.36
N PRO A 61 -0.15 10.91 -1.49
CA PRO A 61 0.04 9.90 -2.55
C PRO A 61 -0.95 8.72 -2.51
N PRO A 62 -1.26 8.11 -1.34
CA PRO A 62 -2.35 7.14 -1.21
C PRO A 62 -3.70 7.65 -1.71
N TRP A 63 -3.99 8.94 -1.47
CA TRP A 63 -5.29 9.52 -1.81
C TRP A 63 -5.46 9.64 -3.33
N THR A 64 -4.42 10.02 -4.07
CA THR A 64 -4.51 10.04 -5.54
C THR A 64 -4.55 8.68 -6.17
N ILE A 65 -3.84 7.69 -5.59
CA ILE A 65 -3.94 6.31 -6.07
C ILE A 65 -5.39 5.81 -5.91
N GLY A 66 -6.02 6.09 -4.75
CA GLY A 66 -7.43 5.75 -4.52
C GLY A 66 -8.41 6.50 -5.44
N LEU A 67 -8.18 7.80 -5.70
CA LEU A 67 -8.98 8.58 -6.65
C LEU A 67 -8.85 8.05 -8.08
N CYS A 68 -7.64 7.66 -8.49
CA CYS A 68 -7.39 7.06 -9.80
C CYS A 68 -8.19 5.77 -9.95
N LEU A 69 -8.10 4.90 -8.95
CA LEU A 69 -8.84 3.65 -8.89
C LEU A 69 -10.35 3.90 -8.97
N GLY A 70 -10.89 4.80 -8.14
CA GLY A 70 -12.31 5.13 -8.15
C GLY A 70 -12.79 5.67 -9.51
N TYR A 71 -11.95 6.48 -10.17
CA TYR A 71 -12.24 6.95 -11.52
C TYR A 71 -12.24 5.81 -12.56
N ILE A 72 -11.31 4.87 -12.45
CA ILE A 72 -11.28 3.66 -13.30
C ILE A 72 -12.57 2.86 -13.07
N LEU A 73 -12.89 2.53 -11.82
CA LEU A 73 -14.10 1.76 -11.47
C LEU A 73 -15.37 2.44 -12.00
N HIS A 74 -15.48 3.76 -11.86
CA HIS A 74 -16.63 4.51 -12.38
C HIS A 74 -16.75 4.42 -13.91
N GLN A 75 -15.62 4.45 -14.63
CA GLN A 75 -15.62 4.36 -16.10
C GLN A 75 -15.83 2.92 -16.61
N THR A 76 -15.48 1.93 -15.79
CA THR A 76 -15.62 0.50 -16.11
C THR A 76 -16.92 -0.07 -15.57
N HIS A 77 -17.65 0.68 -14.75
CA HIS A 77 -18.95 0.30 -14.20
C HIS A 77 -19.94 -0.02 -15.32
N GLY A 78 -20.43 -1.27 -15.34
CA GLY A 78 -21.37 -1.77 -16.35
C GLY A 78 -20.73 -2.22 -17.67
N ARG A 79 -19.40 -2.24 -17.79
CA ARG A 79 -18.67 -2.85 -18.92
C ARG A 79 -17.98 -4.13 -18.48
N GLN A 80 -18.13 -5.21 -19.25
CA GLN A 80 -17.33 -6.40 -19.05
C GLN A 80 -15.91 -6.14 -19.58
N LEU A 81 -14.97 -5.96 -18.65
CA LEU A 81 -13.54 -5.88 -18.99
C LEU A 81 -13.01 -7.28 -19.23
N THR A 82 -12.64 -7.58 -20.47
CA THR A 82 -11.95 -8.82 -20.81
C THR A 82 -10.43 -8.62 -20.71
N LEU A 83 -9.90 -8.75 -19.50
CA LEU A 83 -8.45 -8.75 -19.29
C LEU A 83 -7.85 -10.11 -19.67
N THR A 84 -6.68 -10.08 -20.30
CA THR A 84 -5.90 -11.29 -20.59
C THR A 84 -5.39 -11.89 -19.27
N THR A 85 -5.39 -13.22 -19.16
CA THR A 85 -4.87 -13.97 -17.99
C THR A 85 -3.46 -13.52 -17.59
N SER A 86 -2.59 -13.21 -18.55
CA SER A 86 -1.25 -12.68 -18.29
C SER A 86 -1.26 -11.33 -17.57
N SER A 87 -2.17 -10.42 -17.94
CA SER A 87 -2.32 -9.12 -17.29
C SER A 87 -2.79 -9.28 -15.85
N ILE A 88 -3.74 -10.20 -15.61
CA ILE A 88 -4.28 -10.49 -14.28
C ILE A 88 -3.17 -11.06 -13.39
N LEU A 89 -2.42 -12.05 -13.88
CA LEU A 89 -1.31 -12.64 -13.15
C LEU A 89 -0.22 -11.61 -12.84
N SER A 90 0.14 -10.76 -13.80
CA SER A 90 1.15 -9.72 -13.60
C SER A 90 0.75 -8.72 -12.51
N GLY A 91 -0.53 -8.34 -12.45
CA GLY A 91 -0.99 -7.42 -11.41
C GLY A 91 -1.09 -8.10 -10.03
N TRP A 92 -1.46 -9.38 -9.97
CA TRP A 92 -1.39 -10.13 -8.70
C TRP A 92 0.04 -10.26 -8.18
N VAL A 93 0.98 -10.64 -9.04
CA VAL A 93 2.41 -10.71 -8.69
C VAL A 93 2.92 -9.33 -8.27
N GLY A 94 2.62 -8.28 -9.05
CA GLY A 94 3.00 -6.91 -8.74
C GLY A 94 2.45 -6.43 -7.39
N SER A 95 1.17 -6.68 -7.11
CA SER A 95 0.53 -6.33 -5.84
C SER A 95 1.22 -7.00 -4.66
N ASN A 96 1.47 -8.32 -4.76
CA ASN A 96 2.16 -9.05 -3.70
C ASN A 96 3.59 -8.55 -3.51
N ILE A 97 4.33 -8.28 -4.59
CA ILE A 97 5.68 -7.71 -4.50
C ILE A 97 5.65 -6.34 -3.81
N CYS A 98 4.70 -5.47 -4.16
CA CYS A 98 4.57 -4.16 -3.52
C CYS A 98 4.23 -4.27 -2.02
N MET A 99 3.30 -5.15 -1.65
CA MET A 99 2.90 -5.33 -0.25
C MET A 99 3.98 -6.01 0.58
N ILE A 100 4.54 -7.11 0.08
CA ILE A 100 5.64 -7.83 0.74
C ILE A 100 6.86 -6.92 0.82
N GLY A 101 7.22 -6.21 -0.25
CA GLY A 101 8.34 -5.27 -0.25
C GLY A 101 8.14 -4.12 0.74
N ALA A 102 6.91 -3.64 0.90
CA ALA A 102 6.58 -2.63 1.90
C ALA A 102 6.80 -3.16 3.34
N VAL A 103 6.42 -4.42 3.63
CA VAL A 103 6.64 -5.03 4.95
C VAL A 103 8.10 -5.41 5.17
N LEU A 104 8.68 -6.18 4.26
CA LEU A 104 10.06 -6.67 4.36
C LEU A 104 11.07 -5.53 4.35
N GLY A 105 10.79 -4.45 3.63
CA GLY A 105 11.62 -3.26 3.64
C GLY A 105 11.74 -2.62 5.02
N LEU A 106 10.81 -2.88 5.95
CA LEU A 106 10.92 -2.41 7.33
C LEU A 106 11.91 -3.23 8.16
N THR A 107 12.06 -4.52 7.85
CA THR A 107 12.80 -5.48 8.68
C THR A 107 14.27 -5.11 8.92
N PRO A 108 15.06 -4.63 7.94
CA PRO A 108 16.44 -4.22 8.22
C PRO A 108 16.50 -3.01 9.17
N PHE A 109 15.56 -2.07 9.07
CA PHE A 109 15.52 -0.88 9.94
C PHE A 109 15.15 -1.18 11.39
N GLN A 110 14.62 -2.37 11.69
CA GLN A 110 14.24 -2.79 13.03
C GLN A 110 15.35 -3.55 13.76
N GLN A 111 16.41 -3.95 13.05
CA GLN A 111 17.53 -4.65 13.66
C GLN A 111 18.40 -3.67 14.46
N SER A 112 18.86 -4.09 15.64
CA SER A 112 19.73 -3.30 16.53
C SER A 112 21.08 -2.95 15.90
N ASP A 113 21.53 -3.76 14.94
CA ASP A 113 22.85 -3.64 14.32
C ASP A 113 22.80 -2.85 13.00
N TYR A 114 21.65 -2.25 12.67
CA TYR A 114 21.48 -1.52 11.42
C TYR A 114 22.22 -0.17 11.45
N VAL A 115 23.13 0.01 10.50
CA VAL A 115 23.81 1.29 10.26
C VAL A 115 22.89 2.20 9.45
N TYR A 116 22.53 3.36 10.01
CA TYR A 116 21.61 4.29 9.37
C TYR A 116 22.10 4.76 8.00
N GLY A 117 21.42 4.28 6.95
CA GLY A 117 21.57 4.77 5.59
C GLY A 117 20.59 5.90 5.28
N ARG A 118 21.06 7.16 5.25
CA ARG A 118 20.21 8.34 4.95
C ARG A 118 19.38 8.17 3.67
N LEU A 119 20.01 7.67 2.60
CA LEU A 119 19.36 7.47 1.32
C LEU A 119 18.29 6.37 1.40
N GLU A 120 18.63 5.23 2.01
CA GLU A 120 17.73 4.08 2.13
C GLU A 120 16.49 4.41 2.96
N SER A 121 16.67 5.04 4.12
CA SER A 121 15.56 5.47 4.98
C SER A 121 14.64 6.47 4.28
N SER A 122 15.21 7.45 3.57
CA SER A 122 14.42 8.46 2.85
C SER A 122 13.62 7.85 1.69
N LEU A 123 14.24 6.94 0.93
CA LEU A 123 13.56 6.19 -0.13
C LEU A 123 12.43 5.33 0.42
N TYR A 124 12.67 4.63 1.53
CA TYR A 124 11.66 3.81 2.16
C TYR A 124 10.45 4.64 2.62
N HIS A 125 10.66 5.78 3.28
CA HIS A 125 9.56 6.68 3.69
C HIS A 125 8.71 7.16 2.51
N ALA A 126 9.34 7.47 1.39
CA ALA A 126 8.66 7.98 0.20
C ALA A 126 7.88 6.88 -0.55
N ILE A 127 8.45 5.68 -0.67
CA ILE A 127 7.91 4.60 -1.50
C ILE A 127 6.94 3.70 -0.75
N PHE A 128 7.18 3.44 0.55
CA PHE A 128 6.39 2.49 1.35
C PHE A 128 4.89 2.74 1.26
N ARG A 129 4.46 3.99 1.52
CA ARG A 129 3.03 4.36 1.50
C ARG A 129 2.43 4.23 0.10
N ALA A 130 3.15 4.69 -0.92
CA ALA A 130 2.68 4.64 -2.29
C ALA A 130 2.59 3.19 -2.81
N GLY A 131 3.63 2.38 -2.59
CA GLY A 131 3.67 0.97 -2.98
C GLY A 131 2.58 0.15 -2.31
N TRP A 132 2.36 0.35 -1.00
CA TRP A 132 1.24 -0.28 -0.29
C TRP A 132 -0.10 0.08 -0.92
N SER A 133 -0.34 1.37 -1.21
CA SER A 133 -1.58 1.83 -1.82
C SER A 133 -1.79 1.28 -3.23
N VAL A 134 -0.74 1.10 -4.03
CA VAL A 134 -0.84 0.47 -5.36
C VAL A 134 -1.26 -0.99 -5.25
N GLY A 135 -0.69 -1.75 -4.30
CA GLY A 135 -1.08 -3.13 -4.06
C GLY A 135 -2.55 -3.25 -3.66
N VAL A 136 -2.98 -2.45 -2.68
CA VAL A 136 -4.40 -2.41 -2.27
C VAL A 136 -5.31 -2.00 -3.42
N ALA A 137 -4.90 -1.04 -4.25
CA ALA A 137 -5.70 -0.60 -5.39
C ALA A 137 -5.90 -1.71 -6.43
N TRP A 138 -4.86 -2.51 -6.70
CA TRP A 138 -4.98 -3.66 -7.60
C TRP A 138 -5.95 -4.71 -7.06
N ILE A 139 -5.89 -5.02 -5.75
CA ILE A 139 -6.79 -6.00 -5.12
C ILE A 139 -8.25 -5.56 -5.29
N ILE A 140 -8.56 -4.30 -4.97
CA ILE A 140 -9.92 -3.75 -5.11
C ILE A 140 -10.39 -3.83 -6.57
N PHE A 141 -9.53 -3.45 -7.52
CA PHE A 141 -9.84 -3.52 -8.95
C PHE A 141 -10.11 -4.96 -9.41
N ALA A 142 -9.29 -5.92 -8.97
CA ALA A 142 -9.46 -7.32 -9.31
C ALA A 142 -10.77 -7.90 -8.74
N CYS A 143 -11.15 -7.49 -7.53
CA CYS A 143 -12.43 -7.87 -6.93
C CYS A 143 -13.63 -7.30 -7.71
N ASP A 144 -13.60 -6.02 -8.08
CA ASP A 144 -14.69 -5.36 -8.83
C ASP A 144 -14.83 -5.92 -10.25
N ALA A 145 -13.70 -6.21 -10.91
CA ALA A 145 -13.69 -6.78 -12.26
C ALA A 145 -14.08 -8.28 -12.32
N GLY A 146 -14.43 -8.91 -11.20
CA GLY A 146 -14.83 -10.32 -11.15
C GLY A 146 -13.66 -11.31 -11.17
N TYR A 147 -12.42 -10.82 -11.08
CA TYR A 147 -11.21 -11.64 -11.00
C TYR A 147 -10.83 -12.03 -9.55
N GLY A 148 -11.71 -11.74 -8.59
CA GLY A 148 -11.57 -12.09 -7.17
C GLY A 148 -12.07 -13.49 -6.78
N GLY A 149 -12.51 -14.30 -7.76
CA GLY A 149 -13.00 -15.66 -7.55
C GLY A 149 -14.52 -15.77 -7.66
N THR A 150 -15.01 -15.96 -8.88
CA THR A 150 -16.15 -16.82 -9.28
C THR A 150 -16.46 -16.59 -10.75
N ALA A 151 -15.80 -17.36 -11.65
CA ALA A 151 -16.30 -17.82 -12.95
C ALA A 151 -15.15 -18.43 -13.78
N THR A 152 -15.09 -19.77 -13.75
CA THR A 152 -14.64 -20.66 -14.84
C THR A 152 -13.15 -20.61 -15.26
N SER A 153 -12.38 -21.58 -14.73
CA SER A 153 -11.11 -22.17 -15.20
C SER A 153 -9.74 -21.60 -14.78
N THR A 154 -9.60 -20.40 -14.20
CA THR A 154 -8.27 -19.91 -13.72
C THR A 154 -8.28 -19.39 -12.27
N SER A 155 -9.37 -19.59 -11.55
CA SER A 155 -9.76 -18.79 -10.38
C SER A 155 -9.25 -19.27 -9.02
N ASP A 156 -8.80 -20.52 -8.87
CA ASP A 156 -8.46 -21.07 -7.54
C ASP A 156 -7.22 -20.40 -6.96
N ILE A 157 -6.21 -20.18 -7.79
CA ILE A 157 -4.98 -19.47 -7.41
C ILE A 157 -5.30 -18.02 -7.02
N THR A 158 -6.20 -17.35 -7.74
CA THR A 158 -6.54 -15.94 -7.46
C THR A 158 -7.40 -15.77 -6.21
N SER A 159 -8.30 -16.72 -5.91
CA SER A 159 -9.07 -16.69 -4.66
C SER A 159 -8.19 -16.94 -3.44
N ASP A 160 -7.23 -17.85 -3.56
CA ASP A 160 -6.28 -18.14 -2.48
C ASP A 160 -5.33 -16.96 -2.24
N ILE A 161 -4.84 -16.32 -3.31
CA ILE A 161 -4.03 -15.09 -3.21
C ILE A 161 -4.84 -13.94 -2.60
N THR A 162 -6.13 -13.81 -2.96
CA THR A 162 -7.02 -12.80 -2.35
C THR A 162 -7.18 -13.05 -0.85
N ARG A 163 -7.39 -14.32 -0.45
CA ARG A 163 -7.48 -14.72 0.97
C ARG A 163 -6.18 -14.43 1.73
N ILE A 164 -5.02 -14.68 1.12
CA ILE A 164 -3.70 -14.37 1.70
C ILE A 164 -3.47 -12.85 1.83
N SER A 165 -3.82 -12.06 0.82
CA SER A 165 -3.68 -10.59 0.88
C SER A 165 -4.62 -9.96 1.90
N CYS A 166 -5.87 -10.43 1.99
CA CYS A 166 -6.83 -9.99 3.00
C CYS A 166 -6.35 -10.33 4.42
N SER A 167 -5.83 -11.54 4.64
CA SER A 167 -5.29 -11.95 5.94
C SER A 167 -4.04 -11.16 6.31
N GLN A 168 -3.11 -10.90 5.37
CA GLN A 168 -1.93 -10.06 5.62
C GLN A 168 -2.31 -8.62 6.00
N THR A 169 -3.31 -8.04 5.34
CA THR A 169 -3.78 -6.68 5.65
C THR A 169 -4.40 -6.62 7.04
N LEU A 170 -5.21 -7.62 7.40
CA LEU A 170 -5.77 -7.76 8.74
C LEU A 170 -4.70 -7.98 9.81
N VAL A 171 -3.75 -8.89 9.59
CA VAL A 171 -2.65 -9.17 10.53
C VAL A 171 -1.77 -7.94 10.75
N CYS A 172 -1.45 -7.18 9.69
CA CYS A 172 -0.65 -5.96 9.81
C CYS A 172 -1.38 -4.83 10.56
N VAL A 173 -2.71 -4.73 10.44
CA VAL A 173 -3.52 -3.75 11.19
C VAL A 173 -3.63 -4.18 12.66
N VAL A 174 -3.88 -5.46 12.91
CA VAL A 174 -4.06 -6.04 14.24
C VAL A 174 -2.75 -6.01 15.05
N THR A 175 -1.61 -6.32 14.43
CA THR A 175 -0.30 -6.29 15.11
C THR A 175 0.20 -4.88 15.43
N LYS A 176 -0.21 -3.84 14.68
CA LYS A 176 0.17 -2.45 14.96
C LYS A 176 -0.74 -1.73 15.96
N HIS A 177 -1.92 -2.27 16.27
CA HIS A 177 -2.88 -1.68 17.21
C HIS A 177 -3.06 -2.45 18.53
N LEU A 178 -2.46 -3.64 18.68
CA LEU A 178 -2.48 -4.37 19.93
C LEU A 178 -1.17 -4.18 20.71
N PRO A 179 -1.22 -3.80 22.00
CA PRO A 179 -0.09 -3.95 22.90
C PRO A 179 0.31 -5.44 22.95
N ALA A 180 1.59 -5.72 23.13
CA ALA A 180 2.17 -7.06 23.12
C ALA A 180 1.48 -8.02 24.12
N THR A 181 0.45 -8.72 23.68
CA THR A 181 -0.14 -9.86 24.40
C THR A 181 -0.41 -11.01 23.44
N SER A 182 0.34 -12.09 23.69
CA SER A 182 0.23 -13.48 23.23
C SER A 182 -0.22 -13.76 21.79
N THR A 183 0.73 -14.29 21.03
CA THR A 183 0.61 -14.86 19.67
C THR A 183 -0.38 -16.03 19.53
N SER A 184 -0.92 -16.58 20.62
CA SER A 184 -1.83 -17.73 20.62
C SER A 184 -3.27 -17.40 20.21
N ASP A 185 -3.73 -16.16 20.41
CA ASP A 185 -5.12 -15.77 20.10
C ASP A 185 -5.32 -15.37 18.64
N ILE A 186 -4.21 -15.04 17.95
CA ILE A 186 -4.20 -14.57 16.55
C ILE A 186 -4.57 -15.71 15.59
N THR A 187 -4.13 -16.93 15.89
CA THR A 187 -4.43 -18.13 15.08
C THR A 187 -5.89 -18.57 15.22
N SER A 188 -6.50 -18.36 16.41
CA SER A 188 -7.90 -18.70 16.68
C SER A 188 -8.85 -17.76 15.93
N CYS A 189 -8.55 -16.45 15.91
CA CYS A 189 -9.37 -15.47 15.20
C CYS A 189 -9.29 -15.62 13.66
N SER A 190 -8.15 -16.09 13.14
CA SER A 190 -8.01 -16.48 11.72
C SER A 190 -8.93 -17.63 11.33
N GLN A 191 -9.35 -18.50 12.25
CA GLN A 191 -10.24 -19.62 11.95
C GLN A 191 -11.72 -19.24 12.03
N THR A 192 -12.09 -18.24 12.85
CA THR A 192 -13.50 -17.83 12.99
C THR A 192 -14.01 -16.96 11.83
N LEU A 193 -13.12 -16.27 11.11
CA LEU A 193 -13.43 -15.50 9.89
C LEU A 193 -13.38 -16.34 8.60
N VAL A 194 -13.15 -17.65 8.70
CA VAL A 194 -13.01 -18.59 7.57
C VAL A 194 -14.30 -19.41 7.33
N VAL A 195 -15.41 -19.07 7.99
CA VAL A 195 -16.74 -19.64 7.72
C VAL A 195 -17.64 -18.61 7.05
#